data_AF-A0A1J5X2Q4-F1
#
_entry.id   AF-A0A1J5X2Q4-F1
#
_cell.length_a   1.000
_cell.length_b   1.000
_cell.length_c   1.000
_cell.angle_alpha   90.00
_cell.angle_beta   90.00
_cell.angle_gamma   90.00
#
_symmetry.space_group_name_H-M   'P 1'
#
loop_
_entity.id
_entity.type
_entity.pdbx_description
1 polymer ?
#
loop_
_entity_poly.entity_id
_entity_poly.type
_entity_poly.pdbx_seq_one_letter_code
_entity_poly.pdbx_strand_id
1 'polypeptide(L)'
;MKRNCGDEAVRQGAVRQKTEPVLRSVRRTLANPHIPVYHKALVIQGIVLPTMLYGAEIDGSTTRATKNRQRAVNRALEMVAGRGVALKALGKELHLPGVKAAVLKQQWRAVEELPKKRTVVAKLVKESRGRWAWRPRSLREIKRAERKCGQKISTGKELMDAWNERELLRDKASASKWYRENTSSGFGVSELSVKFPELARGWRNVLRIISGYLWTVPRLVRAKLI
;
A
#
# COMPACT_ATOMS: atom_id res chain seq x y z
N MET A 1 -25.41 -23.18 1.47
CA MET A 1 -25.66 -21.85 2.08
C MET A 1 -25.00 -20.75 1.26
N LYS A 2 -25.82 -19.86 0.68
CA LYS A 2 -25.39 -18.75 -0.18
C LYS A 2 -24.54 -17.77 0.63
N ARG A 3 -23.34 -17.44 0.14
CA ARG A 3 -22.48 -16.38 0.68
C ARG A 3 -23.25 -15.06 0.65
N ASN A 4 -23.07 -14.19 1.65
CA ASN A 4 -23.54 -12.80 1.65
C ASN A 4 -22.84 -11.97 0.54
N CYS A 5 -23.12 -12.29 -0.71
CA CYS A 5 -22.63 -11.53 -1.88
C CYS A 5 -23.16 -10.09 -1.86
N GLY A 6 -24.34 -9.85 -1.24
CA GLY A 6 -24.94 -8.53 -1.11
C GLY A 6 -24.09 -7.56 -0.27
N ASP A 7 -23.80 -7.92 0.98
CA ASP A 7 -23.02 -7.07 1.90
C ASP A 7 -21.61 -6.79 1.37
N GLU A 8 -20.98 -7.76 0.72
CA GLU A 8 -19.65 -7.61 0.11
C GLU A 8 -19.67 -6.69 -1.11
N ALA A 9 -20.71 -6.76 -1.95
CA ALA A 9 -20.86 -5.89 -3.12
C ALA A 9 -21.11 -4.43 -2.69
N VAL A 10 -21.93 -4.22 -1.67
CA VAL A 10 -22.19 -2.89 -1.07
C VAL A 10 -20.89 -2.29 -0.52
N ARG A 11 -20.07 -3.07 0.20
CA ARG A 11 -18.76 -2.60 0.71
C ARG A 11 -17.79 -2.25 -0.41
N GLN A 12 -17.74 -3.06 -1.47
CA GLN A 12 -16.90 -2.77 -2.64
C GLN A 12 -17.37 -1.53 -3.40
N GLY A 13 -18.69 -1.29 -3.47
CA GLY A 13 -19.29 -0.06 -3.98
C GLY A 13 -18.89 1.16 -3.15
N ALA A 14 -18.98 1.07 -1.82
CA ALA A 14 -18.60 2.14 -0.90
C ALA A 14 -17.11 2.53 -1.01
N VAL A 15 -16.21 1.54 -1.15
CA VAL A 15 -14.77 1.82 -1.39
C VAL A 15 -14.58 2.59 -2.70
N ARG A 16 -15.28 2.20 -3.77
CA ARG A 16 -15.21 2.91 -5.06
C ARG A 16 -15.75 4.34 -4.96
N GLN A 17 -16.88 4.53 -4.29
CA GLN A 17 -17.48 5.86 -4.06
C GLN A 17 -16.55 6.77 -3.24
N LYS A 18 -15.81 6.23 -2.26
CA LYS A 18 -14.82 7.00 -1.48
C LYS A 18 -13.52 7.25 -2.23
N THR A 19 -13.14 6.38 -3.17
CA THR A 19 -11.85 6.46 -3.86
C THR A 19 -11.77 7.70 -4.76
N GLU A 20 -12.80 7.92 -5.56
CA GLU A 20 -12.78 8.93 -6.62
C GLU A 20 -12.71 10.38 -6.08
N PRO A 21 -13.49 10.78 -5.05
CA PRO A 21 -13.37 12.11 -4.45
C PRO A 21 -11.99 12.37 -3.83
N VAL A 22 -11.44 11.37 -3.12
CA VAL A 22 -10.14 11.47 -2.46
C VAL A 22 -9.03 11.62 -3.49
N LEU A 23 -9.05 10.82 -4.56
CA LEU A 23 -8.05 10.94 -5.62
C LEU A 23 -8.17 12.28 -6.36
N ARG A 24 -9.38 12.82 -6.56
CA ARG A 24 -9.58 14.13 -7.17
C ARG A 24 -9.02 15.26 -6.30
N SER A 25 -9.22 15.21 -4.99
CA SER A 25 -8.72 16.27 -4.08
C SER A 25 -7.19 16.32 -4.05
N VAL A 26 -6.51 15.17 -4.05
CA VAL A 26 -5.03 15.11 -4.02
C VAL A 26 -4.39 15.18 -5.41
N ARG A 27 -5.17 15.10 -6.50
CA ARG A 27 -4.65 15.03 -7.88
C ARG A 27 -3.72 16.17 -8.23
N ARG A 28 -4.10 17.41 -7.86
CA ARG A 28 -3.29 18.61 -8.14
C ARG A 28 -1.90 18.49 -7.54
N THR A 29 -1.81 17.97 -6.32
CA THR A 29 -0.55 17.78 -5.61
C THR A 29 0.28 16.62 -6.18
N LEU A 30 -0.35 15.46 -6.43
CA LEU A 30 0.37 14.27 -6.91
C LEU A 30 0.88 14.43 -8.35
N ALA A 31 0.09 15.05 -9.22
CA ALA A 31 0.43 15.21 -10.63
C ALA A 31 1.43 16.35 -10.91
N ASN A 32 1.53 17.33 -10.01
CA ASN A 32 2.37 18.51 -10.23
C ASN A 32 3.87 18.14 -10.24
N PRO A 33 4.61 18.36 -11.34
CA PRO A 33 6.03 18.00 -11.43
C PRO A 33 6.97 18.83 -10.54
N HIS A 34 6.51 19.98 -10.05
CA HIS A 34 7.31 20.89 -9.21
C HIS A 34 7.30 20.51 -7.73
N ILE A 35 6.33 19.69 -7.30
CA ILE A 35 6.26 19.26 -5.91
C ILE A 35 7.24 18.09 -5.71
N PRO A 36 8.11 18.16 -4.68
CA PRO A 36 9.04 17.09 -4.36
C PRO A 36 8.36 15.74 -4.23
N VAL A 37 9.05 14.69 -4.67
CA VAL A 37 8.57 13.30 -4.64
C VAL A 37 8.23 12.89 -3.21
N TYR A 38 9.02 13.31 -2.23
CA TYR A 38 8.78 13.06 -0.81
C TYR A 38 7.43 13.61 -0.32
N HIS A 39 7.09 14.86 -0.64
CA HIS A 39 5.80 15.43 -0.24
C HIS A 39 4.62 14.67 -0.85
N LYS A 40 4.77 14.16 -2.08
CA LYS A 40 3.76 13.30 -2.70
C LYS A 40 3.63 11.97 -1.98
N ALA A 41 4.74 11.37 -1.55
CA ALA A 41 4.71 10.15 -0.74
C ALA A 41 3.97 10.40 0.59
N LEU A 42 4.26 11.52 1.28
CA LEU A 42 3.57 11.91 2.51
C LEU A 42 2.07 12.10 2.30
N VAL A 43 1.63 12.70 1.20
CA VAL A 43 0.20 12.82 0.87
C VAL A 43 -0.45 11.44 0.72
N ILE A 44 0.23 10.49 0.08
CA ILE A 44 -0.27 9.12 -0.03
C ILE A 44 -0.32 8.45 1.35
N GLN A 45 0.71 8.61 2.19
CA GLN A 45 0.79 8.03 3.53
C GLN A 45 -0.20 8.63 4.52
N GLY A 46 -0.44 9.94 4.46
CA GLY A 46 -1.26 10.68 5.41
C GLY A 46 -2.73 10.79 5.03
N ILE A 47 -3.05 10.78 3.73
CA ILE A 47 -4.43 11.00 3.24
C ILE A 47 -4.97 9.76 2.55
N VAL A 48 -4.31 9.31 1.48
CA VAL A 48 -4.85 8.26 0.60
C VAL A 48 -4.91 6.91 1.32
N LEU A 49 -3.79 6.47 1.91
CA LEU A 49 -3.71 5.19 2.62
C LEU A 49 -4.69 5.12 3.80
N PRO A 50 -4.71 6.07 4.75
CA PRO A 50 -5.65 6.02 5.87
C PRO A 50 -7.10 5.99 5.42
N THR A 51 -7.47 6.78 4.40
CA THR A 51 -8.84 6.79 3.88
C THR A 51 -9.22 5.45 3.24
N MET A 52 -8.29 4.80 2.54
CA MET A 52 -8.53 3.47 1.93
C MET A 52 -8.53 2.34 2.96
N LEU A 53 -7.76 2.49 4.03
CA LEU A 53 -7.64 1.51 5.10
C LEU A 53 -8.75 1.63 6.15
N TYR A 54 -9.49 2.73 6.17
CA TYR A 54 -10.62 2.89 7.07
C TYR A 54 -11.61 1.70 6.94
N GLY A 55 -11.89 1.06 8.07
CA GLY A 55 -12.76 -0.12 8.17
C GLY A 55 -12.16 -1.44 7.65
N ALA A 56 -10.90 -1.45 7.17
CA ALA A 56 -10.28 -2.66 6.64
C ALA A 56 -9.99 -3.73 7.72
N GLU A 57 -10.00 -3.33 8.98
CA GLU A 57 -10.00 -4.22 10.17
C GLU A 57 -11.15 -5.23 10.13
N ILE A 58 -12.30 -4.84 9.58
CA ILE A 58 -13.54 -5.64 9.56
C ILE A 58 -13.69 -6.45 8.28
N ASP A 59 -13.10 -6.02 7.17
CA ASP A 59 -13.32 -6.64 5.85
C ASP A 59 -12.44 -7.86 5.56
N GLY A 60 -11.32 -8.01 6.26
CA GLY A 60 -10.38 -9.10 6.00
C GLY A 60 -9.24 -8.70 5.06
N SER A 61 -8.14 -9.46 5.13
CA SER A 61 -6.88 -9.23 4.41
C SER A 61 -6.80 -10.01 3.09
N THR A 62 -7.91 -10.60 2.64
CA THR A 62 -7.95 -11.38 1.40
C THR A 62 -7.64 -10.51 0.17
N THR A 63 -7.15 -11.13 -0.90
CA THR A 63 -6.86 -10.42 -2.17
C THR A 63 -8.10 -9.75 -2.74
N ARG A 64 -9.27 -10.40 -2.62
CA ARG A 64 -10.55 -9.84 -3.07
C ARG A 64 -10.94 -8.60 -2.26
N ALA A 65 -10.78 -8.64 -0.93
CA ALA A 65 -11.09 -7.52 -0.03
C ALA A 65 -10.14 -6.31 -0.22
N THR A 66 -8.90 -6.57 -0.60
CA THR A 66 -7.86 -5.53 -0.78
C THR A 66 -7.74 -5.03 -2.22
N LYS A 67 -8.35 -5.71 -3.21
CA LYS A 67 -8.20 -5.40 -4.65
C LYS A 67 -8.55 -3.95 -5.00
N ASN A 68 -9.72 -3.46 -4.55
CA ASN A 68 -10.17 -2.11 -4.89
C ASN A 68 -9.32 -1.04 -4.18
N ARG A 69 -8.92 -1.28 -2.94
CA ARG A 69 -8.02 -0.41 -2.17
C ARG A 69 -6.64 -0.33 -2.81
N GLN A 70 -6.08 -1.47 -3.24
CA GLN A 70 -4.82 -1.51 -3.97
C GLN A 70 -4.90 -0.79 -5.32
N ARG A 71 -6.02 -0.90 -6.05
CA ARG A 71 -6.25 -0.13 -7.28
C ARG A 71 -6.25 1.38 -7.04
N ALA A 72 -6.84 1.84 -5.94
CA ALA A 72 -6.83 3.26 -5.58
C ALA A 72 -5.41 3.77 -5.32
N VAL A 73 -4.63 3.03 -4.51
CA VAL A 73 -3.23 3.38 -4.23
C VAL A 73 -2.37 3.32 -5.50
N ASN A 74 -2.58 2.32 -6.35
CA ASN A 74 -1.91 2.22 -7.65
C ASN A 74 -2.18 3.43 -8.54
N ARG A 75 -3.44 3.91 -8.60
CA ARG A 75 -3.77 5.15 -9.33
C ARG A 75 -3.05 6.37 -8.76
N ALA A 76 -2.97 6.48 -7.44
CA ALA A 76 -2.22 7.57 -6.80
C ALA A 76 -0.72 7.52 -7.17
N LEU A 77 -0.12 6.32 -7.16
CA LEU A 77 1.27 6.10 -7.58
C LEU A 77 1.50 6.44 -9.06
N GLU A 78 0.55 6.09 -9.94
CA GLU A 78 0.58 6.49 -11.35
C GLU A 78 0.50 8.01 -11.54
N MET A 79 -0.20 8.74 -10.67
CA MET A 79 -0.21 10.21 -10.72
C MET A 79 1.17 10.81 -10.40
N VAL A 80 1.93 10.18 -9.49
CA VAL A 80 3.28 10.61 -9.10
C VAL A 80 4.31 10.34 -10.21
N ALA A 81 4.45 9.07 -10.61
CA ALA A 81 5.53 8.65 -11.52
C ALA A 81 5.11 8.60 -13.00
N GLY A 82 3.81 8.52 -13.29
CA GLY A 82 3.28 8.24 -14.62
C GLY A 82 2.95 6.74 -14.81
N ARG A 83 2.32 6.42 -15.96
CA ARG A 83 1.96 5.05 -16.33
C ARG A 83 3.16 4.26 -16.84
N GLY A 84 3.08 2.93 -16.76
CA GLY A 84 4.10 1.99 -17.28
C GLY A 84 5.26 1.74 -16.33
N VAL A 85 5.15 2.20 -15.10
CA VAL A 85 6.13 2.03 -14.03
C VAL A 85 5.82 0.78 -13.19
N ALA A 86 6.85 0.08 -12.69
CA ALA A 86 6.66 -1.00 -11.73
C ALA A 86 6.18 -0.44 -10.37
N LEU A 87 4.86 -0.46 -10.16
CA LEU A 87 4.22 0.15 -8.99
C LEU A 87 4.67 -0.43 -7.64
N LYS A 88 5.08 -1.71 -7.62
CA LYS A 88 5.63 -2.36 -6.43
C LYS A 88 7.00 -1.78 -6.05
N ALA A 89 7.90 -1.62 -7.01
CA ALA A 89 9.21 -0.99 -6.81
C ALA A 89 9.05 0.48 -6.41
N LEU A 90 8.17 1.21 -7.11
CA LEU A 90 7.82 2.59 -6.79
C LEU A 90 7.28 2.75 -5.36
N GLY A 91 6.40 1.85 -4.92
CA GLY A 91 5.91 1.85 -3.55
C GLY A 91 7.03 1.70 -2.53
N LYS A 92 8.02 0.84 -2.79
CA LYS A 92 9.15 0.63 -1.89
C LYS A 92 10.08 1.85 -1.82
N GLU A 93 10.40 2.46 -2.96
CA GLU A 93 11.17 3.72 -3.03
C GLU A 93 10.53 4.88 -2.26
N LEU A 94 9.19 4.90 -2.20
CA LEU A 94 8.41 5.89 -1.46
C LEU A 94 8.11 5.44 -0.02
N HIS A 95 8.71 4.34 0.44
CA HIS A 95 8.46 3.73 1.75
C HIS A 95 6.97 3.50 2.04
N LEU A 96 6.18 3.15 1.02
CA LEU A 96 4.76 2.87 1.12
C LEU A 96 4.54 1.37 1.41
N PRO A 97 3.84 1.01 2.51
CA PRO A 97 3.49 -0.37 2.74
C PRO A 97 2.48 -0.85 1.68
N GLY A 98 2.56 -2.12 1.29
CA GLY A 98 1.52 -2.72 0.47
C GLY A 98 0.18 -2.68 1.21
N VAL A 99 -0.93 -2.41 0.49
CA VAL A 99 -2.25 -2.25 1.14
C VAL A 99 -2.60 -3.45 1.98
N LYS A 100 -2.34 -4.66 1.47
CA LYS A 100 -2.60 -5.89 2.20
C LYS A 100 -1.78 -6.00 3.49
N ALA A 101 -0.51 -5.59 3.46
CA ALA A 101 0.34 -5.59 4.65
C ALA A 101 -0.17 -4.60 5.70
N ALA A 102 -0.57 -3.40 5.27
CA ALA A 102 -1.15 -2.39 6.15
C ALA A 102 -2.49 -2.84 6.75
N VAL A 103 -3.34 -3.53 5.98
CA VAL A 103 -4.59 -4.14 6.48
C VAL A 103 -4.30 -5.24 7.51
N LEU A 104 -3.28 -6.07 7.29
CA LEU A 104 -2.88 -7.09 8.26
C LEU A 104 -2.44 -6.48 9.59
N LYS A 105 -1.65 -5.39 9.56
CA LYS A 105 -1.27 -4.64 10.75
C LYS A 105 -2.48 -4.11 11.52
N GLN A 106 -3.42 -3.50 10.83
CA GLN A 106 -4.63 -2.97 11.45
C GLN A 106 -5.51 -4.09 12.02
N GLN A 107 -5.67 -5.20 11.31
CA GLN A 107 -6.41 -6.36 11.80
C GLN A 107 -5.78 -6.97 13.05
N TRP A 108 -4.46 -7.08 13.05
CA TRP A 108 -3.73 -7.57 14.21
C TRP A 108 -3.99 -6.69 15.43
N ARG A 109 -3.84 -5.37 15.26
CA ARG A 109 -4.14 -4.38 16.30
C ARG A 109 -5.59 -4.47 16.78
N ALA A 110 -6.54 -4.56 15.86
CA ALA A 110 -7.97 -4.65 16.20
C ALA A 110 -8.30 -5.92 16.99
N VAL A 111 -7.76 -7.06 16.58
CA VAL A 111 -7.99 -8.36 17.25
C VAL A 111 -7.38 -8.36 18.65
N GLU A 112 -6.25 -7.68 18.85
CA GLU A 112 -5.56 -7.63 20.13
C GLU A 112 -6.17 -6.58 21.08
N GLU A 113 -6.47 -5.37 20.59
CA GLU A 113 -6.91 -4.24 21.41
C GLU A 113 -8.42 -4.24 21.68
N LEU A 114 -9.26 -4.51 20.67
CA LEU A 114 -10.72 -4.32 20.81
C LEU A 114 -11.34 -5.13 21.95
N PRO A 115 -10.95 -6.40 22.21
CA PRO A 115 -11.49 -7.17 23.33
C PRO A 115 -11.12 -6.62 24.70
N LYS A 116 -10.02 -5.86 24.80
CA LYS A 116 -9.51 -5.26 26.05
C LYS A 116 -10.25 -3.97 26.41
N LYS A 117 -10.88 -3.30 25.45
CA LYS A 117 -11.57 -2.00 25.65
C LYS A 117 -12.94 -2.19 26.33
N ARG A 118 -13.38 -1.21 27.10
CA ARG A 118 -14.72 -1.19 27.75
C ARG A 118 -15.77 -0.56 26.82
N THR A 119 -15.98 -1.14 25.64
CA THR A 119 -16.90 -0.62 24.62
C THR A 119 -18.01 -1.61 24.28
N VAL A 120 -19.11 -1.13 23.69
CA VAL A 120 -20.18 -1.99 23.13
C VAL A 120 -19.60 -2.98 22.12
N VAL A 121 -18.66 -2.52 21.29
CA VAL A 121 -17.93 -3.37 20.34
C VAL A 121 -17.22 -4.52 21.05
N ALA A 122 -16.61 -4.28 22.21
CA ALA A 122 -15.96 -5.35 22.97
C ALA A 122 -16.95 -6.40 23.50
N LYS A 123 -18.15 -5.98 23.93
CA LYS A 123 -19.23 -6.90 24.31
C LYS A 123 -19.65 -7.76 23.11
N LEU A 124 -19.93 -7.12 21.98
CA LEU A 124 -20.29 -7.81 20.73
C LEU A 124 -19.21 -8.80 20.27
N VAL A 125 -17.92 -8.43 20.37
CA VAL A 125 -16.81 -9.32 20.01
C VAL A 125 -16.73 -10.54 20.92
N LYS A 126 -17.00 -10.37 22.23
CA LYS A 126 -17.01 -11.48 23.21
C LYS A 126 -18.22 -12.41 23.01
N GLU A 127 -19.36 -11.85 22.66
CA GLU A 127 -20.61 -12.57 22.38
C GLU A 127 -20.59 -13.27 21.02
N SER A 128 -19.85 -12.72 20.04
CA SER A 128 -19.73 -13.29 18.70
C SER A 128 -19.00 -14.64 18.70
N ARG A 129 -19.78 -15.72 18.79
CA ARG A 129 -19.29 -17.10 18.72
C ARG A 129 -19.60 -17.69 17.34
N GLY A 130 -18.65 -18.43 16.80
CA GLY A 130 -18.83 -19.16 15.54
C GLY A 130 -17.66 -19.06 14.59
N ARG A 131 -17.56 -20.05 13.69
CA ARG A 131 -16.46 -20.14 12.72
C ARG A 131 -16.34 -18.88 11.87
N TRP A 132 -17.45 -18.25 11.49
CA TRP A 132 -17.48 -17.10 10.59
C TRP A 132 -17.57 -15.75 11.30
N ALA A 133 -17.61 -15.74 12.64
CA ALA A 133 -17.51 -14.51 13.40
C ALA A 133 -16.21 -13.77 13.08
N TRP A 134 -16.24 -12.43 13.20
CA TRP A 134 -15.14 -11.57 12.82
C TRP A 134 -13.82 -11.98 13.48
N ARG A 135 -13.81 -12.16 14.81
CA ARG A 135 -12.58 -12.45 15.56
C ARG A 135 -11.94 -13.79 15.17
N PRO A 136 -12.66 -14.94 15.17
CA PRO A 136 -12.11 -16.20 14.66
C PRO A 136 -11.66 -16.14 13.20
N ARG A 137 -12.37 -15.39 12.35
CA ARG A 137 -11.97 -15.21 10.94
C ARG A 137 -10.65 -14.45 10.83
N SER A 138 -10.53 -13.31 11.49
CA SER A 138 -9.33 -12.46 11.49
C SER A 138 -8.12 -13.18 12.08
N LEU A 139 -8.27 -13.91 13.19
CA LEU A 139 -7.21 -14.75 13.76
C LEU A 139 -6.70 -15.81 12.79
N ARG A 140 -7.59 -16.45 12.01
CA ARG A 140 -7.15 -17.41 10.99
C ARG A 140 -6.42 -16.74 9.84
N GLU A 141 -6.82 -15.54 9.44
CA GLU A 141 -6.12 -14.80 8.38
C GLU A 141 -4.72 -14.38 8.82
N ILE A 142 -4.58 -13.87 10.05
CA ILE A 142 -3.29 -13.53 10.67
C ILE A 142 -2.40 -14.77 10.77
N LYS A 143 -2.89 -15.88 11.34
CA LYS A 143 -2.12 -17.15 11.42
C LYS A 143 -1.70 -17.68 10.04
N ARG A 144 -2.54 -17.52 9.01
CA ARG A 144 -2.17 -17.88 7.63
C ARG A 144 -1.10 -16.95 7.07
N ALA A 145 -1.09 -15.68 7.46
CA ALA A 145 -0.07 -14.72 7.05
C ALA A 145 1.27 -15.06 7.72
N GLU A 146 1.28 -15.32 9.03
CA GLU A 146 2.45 -15.78 9.80
C GLU A 146 3.08 -17.03 9.18
N ARG A 147 2.29 -18.08 8.95
CA ARG A 147 2.77 -19.32 8.28
C ARG A 147 3.39 -19.06 6.92
N LYS A 148 2.88 -18.07 6.19
CA LYS A 148 3.37 -17.72 4.85
C LYS A 148 4.68 -16.93 4.90
N CYS A 149 4.88 -16.13 5.94
CA CYS A 149 6.12 -15.39 6.20
C CYS A 149 7.19 -16.30 6.82
N GLY A 150 6.83 -17.43 7.41
CA GLY A 150 7.79 -18.41 7.95
C GLY A 150 8.42 -17.99 9.28
N GLN A 151 7.90 -16.95 9.92
CA GLN A 151 8.39 -16.41 11.18
C GLN A 151 7.25 -16.27 12.20
N LYS A 152 7.56 -16.43 13.48
CA LYS A 152 6.63 -16.14 14.58
C LYS A 152 6.67 -14.64 14.82
N ILE A 153 5.52 -13.99 14.69
CA ILE A 153 5.43 -12.54 14.64
C ILE A 153 4.84 -12.03 15.95
N SER A 154 5.51 -11.08 16.59
CA SER A 154 5.14 -10.57 17.90
C SER A 154 4.34 -9.27 17.81
N THR A 155 4.58 -8.46 16.78
CA THR A 155 3.88 -7.18 16.58
C THR A 155 3.21 -7.08 15.21
N GLY A 156 2.13 -6.29 15.14
CA GLY A 156 1.48 -5.98 13.86
C GLY A 156 2.38 -5.24 12.87
N LYS A 157 3.44 -4.56 13.34
CA LYS A 157 4.43 -3.90 12.48
C LYS A 157 5.35 -4.95 11.83
N GLU A 158 5.91 -5.88 12.61
CA GLU A 158 6.65 -7.02 12.08
C GLU A 158 5.83 -7.81 11.05
N LEU A 159 4.52 -7.99 11.30
CA LEU A 159 3.64 -8.66 10.34
C LEU A 159 3.55 -7.95 8.99
N MET A 160 3.48 -6.62 9.04
CA MET A 160 3.44 -5.80 7.83
C MET A 160 4.77 -5.88 7.08
N ASP A 161 5.88 -5.77 7.79
CA ASP A 161 7.23 -5.72 7.21
C ASP A 161 7.59 -7.07 6.57
N ALA A 162 7.38 -8.18 7.29
CA ALA A 162 7.58 -9.53 6.78
C ALA A 162 6.67 -9.85 5.58
N TRP A 163 5.44 -9.32 5.55
CA TRP A 163 4.55 -9.49 4.40
C TRP A 163 5.02 -8.70 3.18
N ASN A 164 5.47 -7.46 3.38
CA ASN A 164 6.00 -6.61 2.31
C ASN A 164 7.24 -7.22 1.68
N GLU A 165 8.18 -7.70 2.50
CA GLU A 165 9.40 -8.37 2.05
C GLU A 165 9.07 -9.61 1.20
N ARG A 166 8.17 -10.47 1.69
CA ARG A 166 7.70 -11.65 0.96
C ARG A 166 7.07 -11.30 -0.40
N GLU A 167 6.25 -10.26 -0.46
CA GLU A 167 5.59 -9.83 -1.70
C GLU A 167 6.57 -9.24 -2.73
N LEU A 168 7.69 -8.67 -2.27
CA LEU A 168 8.80 -8.25 -3.12
C LEU A 168 9.57 -9.46 -3.64
N LEU A 169 9.91 -10.42 -2.77
CA LEU A 169 10.62 -11.65 -3.15
C LEU A 169 9.86 -12.44 -4.23
N ARG A 170 8.54 -12.51 -4.11
CA ARG A 170 7.66 -13.21 -5.05
C ARG A 170 7.45 -12.48 -6.38
N ASP A 171 7.76 -11.18 -6.45
CA ASP A 171 7.55 -10.44 -7.69
C ASP A 171 8.51 -10.94 -8.77
N LYS A 172 7.96 -11.48 -9.86
CA LYS A 172 8.72 -11.99 -11.00
C LYS A 172 8.91 -10.93 -12.09
N ALA A 173 8.33 -9.73 -11.92
CA ALA A 173 8.51 -8.67 -12.90
C ALA A 173 9.99 -8.31 -13.04
N SER A 174 10.49 -8.31 -14.28
CA SER A 174 11.90 -8.01 -14.60
C SER A 174 12.34 -6.66 -13.99
N ALA A 175 11.45 -5.67 -13.97
CA ALA A 175 11.69 -4.37 -13.33
C ALA A 175 11.86 -4.47 -11.80
N SER A 176 11.03 -5.27 -11.12
CA SER A 176 11.15 -5.50 -9.66
C SER A 176 12.37 -6.37 -9.31
N LYS A 177 12.81 -7.24 -10.22
CA LYS A 177 14.06 -7.99 -10.10
C LYS A 177 15.27 -7.06 -10.26
N TRP A 178 15.32 -6.29 -11.35
CA TRP A 178 16.36 -5.28 -11.59
C TRP A 178 16.49 -4.31 -10.42
N TYR A 179 15.36 -3.82 -9.90
CA TYR A 179 15.32 -2.95 -8.73
C TYR A 179 15.97 -3.60 -7.49
N ARG A 180 15.68 -4.89 -7.21
CA ARG A 180 16.29 -5.57 -6.06
C ARG A 180 17.80 -5.74 -6.20
N GLU A 181 18.26 -5.95 -7.43
CA GLU A 181 19.67 -6.22 -7.75
C GLU A 181 20.51 -4.94 -7.79
N ASN A 182 19.93 -3.79 -8.18
CA ASN A 182 20.67 -2.56 -8.48
C ASN A 182 20.42 -1.40 -7.51
N THR A 183 19.42 -1.49 -6.63
CA THR A 183 19.11 -0.44 -5.65
C THR A 183 19.25 -0.99 -4.24
N SER A 184 20.50 -0.99 -3.76
CA SER A 184 20.94 -1.37 -2.40
C SER A 184 21.50 -0.20 -1.60
N SER A 185 21.46 1.03 -2.14
CA SER A 185 22.08 2.22 -1.55
C SER A 185 21.19 2.92 -0.53
N GLY A 186 21.78 3.30 0.61
CA GLY A 186 21.12 3.87 1.79
C GLY A 186 20.52 5.27 1.66
N PHE A 187 20.42 5.84 0.45
CA PHE A 187 19.73 7.11 0.20
C PHE A 187 18.67 6.92 -0.89
N GLY A 188 17.40 6.91 -0.48
CA GLY A 188 16.27 6.79 -1.42
C GLY A 188 16.04 8.09 -2.20
N VAL A 189 15.44 7.99 -3.39
CA VAL A 189 15.06 9.17 -4.21
C VAL A 189 14.19 10.16 -3.41
N SER A 190 13.39 9.61 -2.50
CA SER A 190 12.57 10.37 -1.56
C SER A 190 13.42 11.31 -0.69
N GLU A 191 14.49 10.82 -0.06
CA GLU A 191 15.36 11.62 0.82
C GLU A 191 16.14 12.68 0.04
N LEU A 192 16.64 12.32 -1.15
CA LEU A 192 17.32 13.25 -2.03
C LEU A 192 16.39 14.37 -2.52
N SER A 193 15.11 14.06 -2.74
CA SER A 193 14.11 15.05 -3.13
C SER A 193 13.79 16.07 -2.04
N VAL A 194 14.07 15.75 -0.77
CA VAL A 194 13.95 16.70 0.35
C VAL A 194 15.17 17.61 0.41
N LYS A 195 16.37 17.06 0.21
CA LYS A 195 17.62 17.81 0.26
C LYS A 195 17.76 18.79 -0.90
N PHE A 196 17.26 18.41 -2.09
CA PHE A 196 17.39 19.16 -3.34
C PHE A 196 16.02 19.34 -4.02
N PRO A 197 15.10 20.13 -3.42
CA PRO A 197 13.73 20.30 -3.93
C PRO A 197 13.67 21.00 -5.29
N GLU A 198 14.65 21.85 -5.62
CA GLU A 198 14.79 22.53 -6.91
C GLU A 198 14.93 21.52 -8.08
N LEU A 199 15.45 20.33 -7.81
CA LEU A 199 15.60 19.25 -8.78
C LEU A 199 14.38 18.30 -8.85
N ALA A 200 13.21 18.70 -8.35
CA ALA A 200 12.01 17.84 -8.29
C ALA A 200 11.66 17.14 -9.62
N ARG A 201 11.84 17.82 -10.76
CA ARG A 201 11.66 17.25 -12.10
C ARG A 201 12.67 16.14 -12.41
N GLY A 202 13.94 16.36 -12.05
CA GLY A 202 15.02 15.38 -12.21
C GLY A 202 14.77 14.16 -11.34
N TRP A 203 14.44 14.34 -10.07
CA TRP A 203 14.14 13.24 -9.14
C TRP A 203 12.97 12.39 -9.60
N ARG A 204 11.93 13.00 -10.20
CA ARG A 204 10.84 12.23 -10.81
C ARG A 204 11.33 11.32 -11.94
N ASN A 205 12.26 11.77 -12.78
CA ASN A 205 12.80 10.96 -13.86
C ASN A 205 13.71 9.84 -13.34
N VAL A 206 14.54 10.13 -12.33
CA VAL A 206 15.35 9.11 -11.63
C VAL A 206 14.44 8.04 -11.02
N LEU A 207 13.38 8.45 -10.33
CA LEU A 207 12.39 7.53 -9.77
C LEU A 207 11.80 6.61 -10.85
N ARG A 208 11.46 7.14 -12.03
CA ARG A 208 10.93 6.36 -13.15
C ARG A 208 11.93 5.36 -13.71
N ILE A 209 13.21 5.72 -13.80
CA ILE A 209 14.27 4.83 -14.25
C ILE A 209 14.42 3.66 -13.26
N ILE A 210 14.55 3.97 -11.97
CA ILE A 210 14.71 2.98 -10.90
C ILE A 210 13.52 2.02 -10.83
N SER A 211 12.32 2.54 -11.07
CA SER A 211 11.08 1.75 -11.10
C SER A 211 10.77 1.12 -12.47
N GLY A 212 11.76 1.05 -13.38
CA GLY A 212 11.72 0.23 -14.59
C GLY A 212 11.05 0.86 -15.80
N TYR A 213 10.81 2.18 -15.82
CA TYR A 213 10.34 2.88 -17.02
C TYR A 213 11.53 3.24 -17.92
N LEU A 214 11.98 2.27 -18.70
CA LEU A 214 13.16 2.35 -19.58
C LEU A 214 13.03 3.43 -20.66
N TRP A 215 11.82 3.79 -21.08
CA TRP A 215 11.56 4.88 -22.02
C TRP A 215 11.93 6.28 -21.50
N THR A 216 12.26 6.43 -20.21
CA THR A 216 12.81 7.70 -19.69
C THR A 216 14.17 7.97 -20.30
N VAL A 217 15.03 6.95 -20.43
CA VAL A 217 16.43 7.12 -20.85
C VAL A 217 16.54 7.65 -22.29
N PRO A 218 15.87 7.07 -23.31
CA PRO A 218 15.89 7.62 -24.67
C PRO A 218 15.28 9.02 -24.79
N ARG A 219 14.45 9.45 -23.82
CA ARG A 219 13.91 10.82 -23.79
C ARG A 219 14.91 11.81 -23.22
N LEU A 220 15.67 11.41 -22.21
CA LEU A 220 16.72 12.24 -21.62
C LEU A 220 17.89 12.44 -22.59
N VAL A 221 18.29 11.38 -23.30
CA VAL A 221 19.32 11.45 -24.36
C VAL A 221 18.89 12.38 -25.49
N ARG A 222 17.64 12.27 -25.97
CA ARG A 222 17.10 13.19 -26.99
C ARG A 222 17.04 14.64 -26.52
N ALA A 223 16.85 14.86 -25.22
CA ALA A 223 16.87 16.18 -24.62
C ALA A 223 18.29 16.70 -24.32
N LYS A 224 19.35 15.94 -24.62
CA LYS A 224 20.76 16.24 -24.29
C LYS A 224 20.99 16.51 -22.80
N LEU A 225 20.20 15.87 -21.94
CA LEU A 225 20.32 15.97 -20.48
C LEU A 225 21.22 14.88 -19.88
N ILE A 226 21.45 13.82 -20.65
CA ILE A 226 22.38 12.70 -20.40
C ILE A 226 22.99 12.36 -21.75
#